data_AF-A0A3D4TDP9-F1
#
_entry.id   AF-A0A3D4TDP9-F1
#
_cell.length_a   1.000
_cell.length_b   1.000
_cell.length_c   1.000
_cell.angle_alpha   90.00
_cell.angle_beta   90.00
_cell.angle_gamma   90.00
#
_symmetry.space_group_name_H-M   'P 1'
#
loop_
_entity.id
_entity.type
_entity.pdbx_description
1 polymer ?
#
loop_
_entity_poly.entity_id
_entity_poly.type
_entity_poly.pdbx_seq_one_letter_code
_entity_poly.pdbx_strand_id
1 'polypeptide(L)'
;MAVPDWFFEGDAVVNETALSAQGRGRTPLFMNRFRVLYDAGRKDGYQQLRNGSFRKYYPNHYELGYLLVQSGKRNYGADIWEKVTGSAAAYNSLIYPFQSSFKKQTGVSYKSFVQQSLQTLQSEWAKQSTPQVQWLSKAVKGDVVDQLYVYPTDEGVVYLQKSRSRVPAFYLNDLKGNVQRVATRSIAVDDYFSYRNGRLVFAAFHADKRWGNRDFTDIRILRLADRQEQVIRANVKLFSPDISADGEQIVATHVSDADSSALVLLDVKGKVLQEIGFATQIVSHPKFTADASTVVAAARNLRGEMGLIRWHTESKQIDTLLAFANRPVGFLQVQGDTLLFTATQEGKDAQYAMLLLDKQTWLMAEHPTGWYQSAYV
;
A
#
# COMPACT_ATOMS: atom_id res chain seq x y z
N MET A 1 26.15 5.30 18.61
CA MET A 1 24.87 4.72 19.07
C MET A 1 25.11 3.27 19.43
N ALA A 2 24.73 2.85 20.64
CA ALA A 2 25.05 1.53 21.17
C ALA A 2 24.17 0.40 20.61
N VAL A 3 22.89 0.69 20.37
CA VAL A 3 21.90 -0.22 19.80
C VAL A 3 21.37 0.41 18.51
N PRO A 4 21.33 -0.30 17.37
CA PRO A 4 20.83 0.26 16.12
C PRO A 4 19.34 0.62 16.19
N ASP A 5 18.96 1.69 15.51
CA ASP A 5 17.57 2.14 15.29
C ASP A 5 16.65 1.03 14.75
N TRP A 6 17.12 0.26 13.75
CA TRP A 6 16.34 -0.85 13.20
C TRP A 6 15.94 -1.89 14.24
N PHE A 7 16.69 -2.03 15.36
CA PHE A 7 16.38 -3.02 16.38
C PHE A 7 15.06 -2.71 17.09
N PHE A 8 14.86 -1.45 17.48
CA PHE A 8 13.64 -1.04 18.18
C PHE A 8 12.41 -1.21 17.29
N GLU A 9 12.54 -0.82 16.02
CA GLU A 9 11.47 -0.95 15.03
C GLU A 9 11.20 -2.42 14.70
N GLY A 10 12.26 -3.23 14.59
CA GLY A 10 12.17 -4.67 14.37
C GLY A 10 11.51 -5.41 15.52
N ASP A 11 11.89 -5.13 16.76
CA ASP A 11 11.28 -5.76 17.93
C ASP A 11 9.83 -5.33 18.10
N ALA A 12 9.49 -4.07 17.81
CA ALA A 12 8.11 -3.62 17.74
C ALA A 12 7.29 -4.43 16.71
N VAL A 13 7.79 -4.61 15.49
CA VAL A 13 7.10 -5.42 14.46
C VAL A 13 7.00 -6.90 14.89
N VAL A 14 8.04 -7.47 15.50
CA VAL A 14 8.00 -8.85 16.01
C VAL A 14 6.95 -9.01 17.10
N ASN A 15 6.85 -8.06 18.05
CA ASN A 15 5.84 -8.10 19.11
C ASN A 15 4.43 -7.85 18.58
N GLU A 16 4.24 -6.89 17.68
CA GLU A 16 2.98 -6.67 16.97
C GLU A 16 2.53 -7.94 16.25
N THR A 17 3.47 -8.63 15.60
CA THR A 17 3.23 -9.92 14.96
C THR A 17 2.91 -11.00 16.01
N ALA A 18 3.67 -11.15 17.09
CA ALA A 18 3.39 -12.18 18.07
C ALA A 18 2.03 -11.99 18.79
N LEU A 19 1.62 -10.73 19.04
CA LEU A 19 0.49 -10.38 19.89
C LEU A 19 -0.80 -10.03 19.14
N SER A 20 -0.73 -9.82 17.81
CA SER A 20 -1.89 -9.51 16.98
C SER A 20 -2.03 -10.46 15.80
N ALA A 21 -3.28 -10.77 15.46
CA ALA A 21 -3.63 -11.53 14.26
C ALA A 21 -3.32 -10.77 12.95
N GLN A 22 -3.11 -9.45 13.01
CA GLN A 22 -2.86 -8.56 11.87
C GLN A 22 -1.48 -7.93 11.86
N GLY A 23 -0.56 -8.37 12.72
CA GLY A 23 0.75 -7.73 12.81
C GLY A 23 1.50 -7.76 11.47
N ARG A 24 2.15 -6.64 11.12
CA ARG A 24 2.78 -6.38 9.82
C ARG A 24 3.69 -7.49 9.30
N GLY A 25 4.33 -8.27 10.17
CA GLY A 25 5.14 -9.42 9.79
C GLY A 25 4.36 -10.57 9.11
N ARG A 26 3.03 -10.58 9.20
CA ARG A 26 2.14 -11.51 8.46
C ARG A 26 1.69 -10.98 7.11
N THR A 27 1.81 -9.69 6.87
CA THR A 27 1.40 -9.08 5.60
C THR A 27 2.41 -9.46 4.52
N PRO A 28 2.01 -10.12 3.42
CA PRO A 28 2.95 -10.56 2.38
C PRO A 28 3.77 -9.39 1.81
N LEU A 29 3.09 -8.25 1.57
CA LEU A 29 3.71 -7.00 1.16
C LEU A 29 4.93 -6.58 1.99
N PHE A 30 4.95 -6.89 3.30
CA PHE A 30 5.98 -6.40 4.22
C PHE A 30 7.38 -6.91 3.87
N MET A 31 7.53 -8.11 3.30
CA MET A 31 8.86 -8.65 2.94
C MET A 31 9.17 -8.53 1.43
N ASN A 32 8.28 -7.92 0.64
CA ASN A 32 8.44 -7.83 -0.81
C ASN A 32 9.73 -7.14 -1.25
N ARG A 33 10.20 -6.13 -0.52
CA ARG A 33 11.42 -5.42 -0.92
C ARG A 33 12.65 -6.32 -0.88
N PHE A 34 12.75 -7.18 0.13
CA PHE A 34 13.81 -8.18 0.18
C PHE A 34 13.63 -9.23 -0.92
N ARG A 35 12.40 -9.66 -1.19
CA ARG A 35 12.10 -10.62 -2.27
C ARG A 35 12.52 -10.08 -3.63
N VAL A 36 12.17 -8.85 -3.97
CA VAL A 36 12.55 -8.20 -5.23
C VAL A 36 14.08 -8.11 -5.37
N LEU A 37 14.81 -7.80 -4.29
CA LEU A 37 16.29 -7.81 -4.35
C LEU A 37 16.85 -9.21 -4.61
N TYR A 38 16.27 -10.24 -3.98
CA TYR A 38 16.65 -11.63 -4.22
C TYR A 38 16.40 -12.05 -5.68
N ASP A 39 15.20 -11.78 -6.20
CA ASP A 39 14.83 -12.11 -7.59
C ASP A 39 15.72 -11.38 -8.60
N ALA A 40 16.20 -10.18 -8.27
CA ALA A 40 17.18 -9.43 -9.05
C ALA A 40 18.63 -9.93 -8.91
N GLY A 41 18.87 -11.03 -8.18
CA GLY A 41 20.20 -11.61 -7.95
C GLY A 41 21.14 -10.71 -7.13
N ARG A 42 20.61 -9.76 -6.36
CA ARG A 42 21.41 -8.79 -5.60
C ARG A 42 22.08 -9.44 -4.40
N LYS A 43 23.35 -9.08 -4.17
CA LYS A 43 24.16 -9.51 -3.03
C LYS A 43 24.55 -8.32 -2.17
N ASP A 44 23.56 -7.78 -1.46
CA ASP A 44 23.74 -6.56 -0.67
C ASP A 44 24.26 -6.86 0.73
N GLY A 45 25.29 -6.11 1.16
CA GLY A 45 25.88 -6.25 2.49
C GLY A 45 25.07 -5.55 3.57
N TYR A 46 25.30 -5.92 4.84
CA TYR A 46 24.62 -5.33 6.00
C TYR A 46 24.63 -3.80 6.00
N GLN A 47 25.76 -3.16 5.69
CA GLN A 47 25.85 -1.69 5.68
C GLN A 47 24.98 -1.05 4.60
N GLN A 48 24.77 -1.71 3.46
CA GLN A 48 23.89 -1.21 2.41
C GLN A 48 22.42 -1.36 2.82
N LEU A 49 22.05 -2.52 3.35
CA LEU A 49 20.69 -2.79 3.83
C LEU A 49 20.32 -1.89 5.02
N ARG A 50 21.26 -1.66 5.94
CA ARG A 50 21.05 -0.80 7.11
C ARG A 50 20.88 0.67 6.73
N ASN A 51 21.77 1.19 5.89
CA ASN A 51 21.85 2.64 5.65
C ASN A 51 20.97 3.08 4.46
N GLY A 52 20.50 2.12 3.64
CA GLY A 52 19.70 2.41 2.44
C GLY A 52 20.47 3.23 1.40
N SER A 53 19.72 3.88 0.51
CA SER A 53 20.26 4.78 -0.52
C SER A 53 19.15 5.63 -1.12
N PHE A 54 19.44 6.85 -1.52
CA PHE A 54 18.56 7.65 -2.38
C PHE A 54 18.60 7.24 -3.86
N ARG A 55 19.67 6.54 -4.29
CA ARG A 55 19.86 6.14 -5.70
C ARG A 55 19.50 4.68 -5.98
N LYS A 56 19.65 3.81 -4.98
CA LYS A 56 19.40 2.36 -5.11
C LYS A 56 18.21 1.95 -4.27
N TYR A 57 17.38 1.08 -4.82
CA TYR A 57 16.28 0.46 -4.08
C TYR A 57 16.82 -0.45 -2.98
N TYR A 58 16.31 -0.28 -1.77
CA TYR A 58 16.62 -1.10 -0.60
C TYR A 58 15.38 -1.18 0.31
N PRO A 59 15.24 -2.28 1.08
CA PRO A 59 14.32 -2.36 2.21
C PRO A 59 14.60 -1.25 3.23
N ASN A 60 13.59 -0.92 4.02
CA ASN A 60 13.71 0.02 5.13
C ASN A 60 14.17 -0.69 6.41
N HIS A 61 14.37 0.10 7.47
CA HIS A 61 14.84 -0.40 8.76
C HIS A 61 13.81 -1.26 9.51
N TYR A 62 12.50 -1.12 9.24
CA TYR A 62 11.46 -2.00 9.81
C TYR A 62 11.60 -3.42 9.28
N GLU A 63 11.70 -3.57 7.96
CA GLU A 63 11.80 -4.87 7.29
C GLU A 63 13.10 -5.58 7.69
N LEU A 64 14.23 -4.85 7.67
CA LEU A 64 15.51 -5.37 8.10
C LEU A 64 15.48 -5.78 9.57
N GLY A 65 14.88 -4.93 10.41
CA GLY A 65 14.82 -5.18 11.84
C GLY A 65 13.96 -6.39 12.18
N TYR A 66 12.79 -6.51 11.57
CA TYR A 66 11.93 -7.68 11.73
C TYR A 66 12.66 -8.97 11.38
N LEU A 67 13.32 -9.02 10.21
CA LEU A 67 14.09 -10.17 9.76
C LEU A 67 15.16 -10.57 10.77
N LEU A 68 15.96 -9.60 11.22
CA LEU A 68 17.08 -9.87 12.12
C LEU A 68 16.60 -10.23 13.52
N VAL A 69 15.64 -9.51 14.10
CA VAL A 69 15.11 -9.81 15.43
C VAL A 69 14.46 -11.20 15.45
N GLN A 70 13.64 -11.51 14.47
CA GLN A 70 13.01 -12.83 14.35
C GLN A 70 14.06 -13.94 14.19
N SER A 71 15.07 -13.74 13.33
CA SER A 71 16.16 -14.71 13.13
C SER A 71 16.98 -14.94 14.40
N GLY A 72 17.21 -13.89 15.18
CA GLY A 72 17.89 -13.99 16.48
C GLY A 72 17.09 -14.83 17.46
N LYS A 73 15.79 -14.50 17.65
CA LYS A 73 14.90 -15.24 18.56
C LYS A 73 14.79 -16.71 18.14
N ARG A 74 14.64 -16.99 16.84
CA ARG A 74 14.53 -18.34 16.28
C ARG A 74 15.80 -19.18 16.51
N ASN A 75 16.98 -18.61 16.36
CA ASN A 75 18.24 -19.36 16.37
C ASN A 75 18.91 -19.43 17.75
N TYR A 76 18.63 -18.46 18.64
CA TYR A 76 19.38 -18.30 19.90
C TYR A 76 18.49 -18.13 21.14
N GLY A 77 17.17 -18.25 21.00
CA GLY A 77 16.21 -18.16 22.12
C GLY A 77 15.57 -16.78 22.26
N ALA A 78 14.41 -16.74 22.93
CA ALA A 78 13.57 -15.54 23.03
C ALA A 78 14.24 -14.37 23.79
N ASP A 79 15.17 -14.67 24.70
CA ASP A 79 15.86 -13.74 25.59
C ASP A 79 17.17 -13.18 25.00
N ILE A 80 17.58 -13.62 23.79
CA ILE A 80 18.86 -13.22 23.20
C ILE A 80 19.00 -11.70 23.09
N TRP A 81 17.94 -11.01 22.69
CA TRP A 81 17.99 -9.57 22.44
C TRP A 81 18.02 -8.74 23.71
N GLU A 82 17.41 -9.22 24.79
CA GLU A 82 17.54 -8.62 26.12
C GLU A 82 19.00 -8.62 26.56
N LYS A 83 19.66 -9.78 26.47
CA LYS A 83 21.08 -9.94 26.80
C LYS A 83 21.98 -9.08 25.92
N VAL A 84 21.72 -9.07 24.61
CA VAL A 84 22.54 -8.33 23.64
C VAL A 84 22.43 -6.83 23.86
N THR A 85 21.20 -6.31 23.96
CA THR A 85 20.94 -4.88 24.12
C THR A 85 21.33 -4.36 25.49
N GLY A 86 21.09 -5.11 26.57
CA GLY A 86 21.52 -4.74 27.92
C GLY A 86 23.03 -4.55 28.00
N SER A 87 23.80 -5.50 27.47
CA SER A 87 25.27 -5.38 27.45
C SER A 87 25.76 -4.31 26.47
N ALA A 88 25.05 -4.07 25.37
CA ALA A 88 25.42 -3.02 24.41
C ALA A 88 25.18 -1.62 24.99
N ALA A 89 24.03 -1.41 25.62
CA ALA A 89 23.64 -0.15 26.27
C ALA A 89 24.57 0.19 27.46
N ALA A 90 25.06 -0.83 28.17
CA ALA A 90 26.09 -0.67 29.20
C ALA A 90 27.50 -0.39 28.66
N TYR A 91 27.69 -0.36 27.32
CA TYR A 91 29.00 -0.17 26.68
C TYR A 91 30.09 -1.13 27.18
N ASN A 92 29.72 -2.38 27.53
CA ASN A 92 30.67 -3.42 27.95
C ASN A 92 31.74 -3.75 26.90
N SER A 93 31.58 -3.25 25.67
CA SER A 93 32.62 -3.15 24.66
C SER A 93 32.59 -1.75 24.04
N LEU A 94 33.74 -1.09 23.94
CA LEU A 94 33.85 0.29 23.45
C LEU A 94 33.71 0.38 21.92
N ILE A 95 34.11 -0.67 21.19
CA ILE A 95 34.08 -0.70 19.72
C ILE A 95 32.99 -1.69 19.29
N TYR A 96 31.98 -1.18 18.57
CA TYR A 96 30.82 -1.93 18.11
C TYR A 96 30.10 -2.70 19.25
N PRO A 97 29.61 -2.00 20.29
CA PRO A 97 29.02 -2.63 21.49
C PRO A 97 27.96 -3.69 21.17
N PHE A 98 27.06 -3.43 20.22
CA PHE A 98 26.03 -4.37 19.80
C PHE A 98 26.59 -5.65 19.18
N GLN A 99 27.49 -5.52 18.20
CA GLN A 99 28.05 -6.65 17.47
C GLN A 99 28.98 -7.49 18.36
N SER A 100 29.77 -6.82 19.21
CA SER A 100 30.63 -7.46 20.21
C SER A 100 29.79 -8.22 21.24
N SER A 101 28.69 -7.61 21.72
CA SER A 101 27.73 -8.26 22.62
C SER A 101 27.09 -9.49 21.97
N PHE A 102 26.59 -9.36 20.75
CA PHE A 102 26.02 -10.48 20.00
C PHE A 102 27.01 -11.64 19.85
N LYS A 103 28.25 -11.37 19.46
CA LYS A 103 29.29 -12.40 19.34
C LYS A 103 29.60 -13.06 20.68
N LYS A 104 29.62 -12.30 21.78
CA LYS A 104 29.83 -12.85 23.13
C LYS A 104 28.72 -13.81 23.55
N GLN A 105 27.46 -13.49 23.25
CA GLN A 105 26.31 -14.31 23.64
C GLN A 105 26.10 -15.53 22.75
N THR A 106 26.46 -15.45 21.47
CA THR A 106 26.15 -16.50 20.47
C THR A 106 27.36 -17.29 19.98
N GLY A 107 28.59 -16.79 20.20
CA GLY A 107 29.81 -17.30 19.58
C GLY A 107 29.96 -16.96 18.09
N VAL A 108 28.93 -16.39 17.45
CA VAL A 108 28.89 -16.13 16.00
C VAL A 108 29.15 -14.66 15.70
N SER A 109 29.94 -14.38 14.66
CA SER A 109 30.14 -12.99 14.24
C SER A 109 28.83 -12.38 13.75
N TYR A 110 28.57 -11.12 14.09
CA TYR A 110 27.35 -10.45 13.67
C TYR A 110 27.18 -10.41 12.13
N LYS A 111 28.29 -10.26 11.39
CA LYS A 111 28.29 -10.33 9.92
C LYS A 111 27.81 -11.70 9.42
N SER A 112 28.31 -12.78 10.02
CA SER A 112 27.90 -14.15 9.67
C SER A 112 26.43 -14.38 9.99
N PHE A 113 25.94 -13.88 11.14
CA PHE A 113 24.54 -13.96 11.50
C PHE A 113 23.62 -13.27 10.48
N VAL A 114 23.93 -12.03 10.08
CA VAL A 114 23.14 -11.32 9.05
C VAL A 114 23.13 -12.09 7.74
N GLN A 115 24.29 -12.59 7.30
CA GLN A 115 24.39 -13.37 6.07
C GLN A 115 23.57 -14.66 6.13
N GLN A 116 23.64 -15.41 7.24
CA GLN A 116 22.86 -16.63 7.45
C GLN A 116 21.35 -16.36 7.50
N SER A 117 20.95 -15.24 8.11
CA SER A 117 19.54 -14.82 8.19
C SER A 117 18.98 -14.54 6.80
N LEU A 118 19.73 -13.80 5.96
CA LEU A 118 19.37 -13.55 4.56
C LEU A 118 19.35 -14.85 3.74
N GLN A 119 20.34 -15.72 3.89
CA GLN A 119 20.41 -16.99 3.17
C GLN A 119 19.24 -17.92 3.51
N THR A 120 18.84 -17.99 4.78
CA THR A 120 17.66 -18.75 5.22
C THR A 120 16.42 -18.28 4.48
N LEU A 121 16.16 -16.96 4.48
CA LEU A 121 15.01 -16.37 3.79
C LEU A 121 15.05 -16.63 2.27
N GLN A 122 16.21 -16.47 1.64
CA GLN A 122 16.40 -16.75 0.22
C GLN A 122 16.14 -18.22 -0.14
N SER A 123 16.51 -19.15 0.74
CA SER A 123 16.26 -20.59 0.53
C SER A 123 14.77 -20.95 0.62
N GLU A 124 13.99 -20.21 1.40
CA GLU A 124 12.53 -20.36 1.47
C GLU A 124 11.89 -19.85 0.17
N TRP A 125 12.38 -18.74 -0.39
CA TRP A 125 11.89 -18.19 -1.66
C TRP A 125 12.31 -18.97 -2.90
N ALA A 126 13.49 -19.60 -2.89
CA ALA A 126 13.95 -20.46 -3.98
C ALA A 126 12.99 -21.61 -4.28
N LYS A 127 12.13 -21.99 -3.31
CA LYS A 127 11.12 -23.05 -3.44
C LYS A 127 9.84 -22.57 -4.13
N GLN A 128 9.67 -21.27 -4.34
CA GLN A 128 8.47 -20.68 -4.91
C GLN A 128 8.69 -20.41 -6.40
N SER A 129 7.75 -20.85 -7.24
CA SER A 129 7.77 -20.54 -8.67
C SER A 129 7.35 -19.09 -8.91
N THR A 130 8.05 -18.41 -9.81
CA THR A 130 7.69 -17.05 -10.26
C THR A 130 7.09 -17.18 -11.66
N PRO A 131 5.80 -16.85 -11.85
CA PRO A 131 5.19 -16.91 -13.18
C PRO A 131 5.86 -15.91 -14.12
N GLN A 132 5.94 -16.25 -15.40
CA GLN A 132 6.45 -15.33 -16.43
C GLN A 132 5.45 -14.21 -16.66
N VAL A 133 5.93 -12.97 -16.73
CA VAL A 133 5.10 -11.77 -16.90
C VAL A 133 5.66 -10.89 -18.02
N GLN A 134 4.77 -10.27 -18.77
CA GLN A 134 5.15 -9.26 -19.75
C GLN A 134 5.01 -7.87 -19.12
N TRP A 135 6.12 -7.17 -18.99
CA TRP A 135 6.13 -5.80 -18.47
C TRP A 135 5.74 -4.79 -19.55
N LEU A 136 4.69 -4.01 -19.30
CA LEU A 136 4.28 -2.91 -20.18
C LEU A 136 5.21 -1.70 -20.07
N SER A 137 5.78 -1.47 -18.89
CA SER A 137 6.73 -0.37 -18.64
C SER A 137 8.18 -0.84 -18.71
N LYS A 138 9.05 0.07 -19.17
CA LYS A 138 10.50 -0.14 -19.20
C LYS A 138 11.14 0.40 -17.93
N ALA A 139 12.23 -0.22 -17.49
CA ALA A 139 13.01 0.26 -16.36
C ALA A 139 13.52 1.70 -16.60
N VAL A 140 13.33 2.59 -15.63
CA VAL A 140 13.83 3.96 -15.68
C VAL A 140 15.30 3.97 -15.26
N LYS A 141 16.19 4.25 -16.21
CA LYS A 141 17.64 4.25 -15.96
C LYS A 141 18.02 5.36 -14.97
N GLY A 142 18.75 4.99 -13.92
CA GLY A 142 19.34 5.94 -12.96
C GLY A 142 18.37 6.50 -11.93
N ASP A 143 17.16 5.94 -11.81
CA ASP A 143 16.15 6.36 -10.85
C ASP A 143 15.47 5.14 -10.21
N VAL A 144 14.80 5.39 -9.08
CA VAL A 144 13.87 4.44 -8.47
C VAL A 144 12.49 5.04 -8.60
N VAL A 145 11.62 4.36 -9.34
CA VAL A 145 10.26 4.81 -9.59
C VAL A 145 9.25 3.79 -9.12
N ASP A 146 8.15 4.28 -8.54
CA ASP A 146 6.97 3.49 -8.22
C ASP A 146 5.86 3.90 -9.18
N GLN A 147 5.24 2.93 -9.86
CA GLN A 147 4.09 3.14 -10.74
C GLN A 147 2.85 2.65 -10.00
N LEU A 148 2.04 3.60 -9.53
CA LEU A 148 0.92 3.37 -8.64
C LEU A 148 -0.39 3.63 -9.36
N TYR A 149 -1.40 2.85 -8.98
CA TYR A 149 -2.78 2.95 -9.43
C TYR A 149 -2.96 3.02 -10.95
N VAL A 150 -2.85 1.87 -11.61
CA VAL A 150 -2.98 1.75 -13.07
C VAL A 150 -4.45 1.68 -13.48
N TYR A 151 -4.83 2.45 -14.51
CA TYR A 151 -6.14 2.41 -15.14
C TYR A 151 -6.02 2.37 -16.67
N PRO A 152 -6.79 1.52 -17.36
CA PRO A 152 -6.86 1.50 -18.81
C PRO A 152 -7.57 2.74 -19.35
N THR A 153 -7.15 3.18 -20.51
CA THR A 153 -7.75 4.26 -21.30
C THR A 153 -7.80 3.83 -22.77
N ASP A 154 -8.51 4.57 -23.61
CA ASP A 154 -8.54 4.31 -25.06
C ASP A 154 -7.15 4.43 -25.73
N GLU A 155 -6.21 5.12 -25.08
CA GLU A 155 -4.86 5.39 -25.60
C GLU A 155 -3.78 4.49 -24.97
N GLY A 156 -4.10 3.73 -23.91
CA GLY A 156 -3.15 2.92 -23.16
C GLY A 156 -3.49 2.81 -21.68
N VAL A 157 -2.54 3.17 -20.80
CA VAL A 157 -2.75 3.15 -19.35
C VAL A 157 -2.29 4.43 -18.67
N VAL A 158 -3.13 4.97 -17.79
CA VAL A 158 -2.79 6.10 -16.91
C VAL A 158 -2.40 5.59 -15.53
N TYR A 159 -1.38 6.20 -14.92
CA TYR A 159 -0.89 5.86 -13.59
C TYR A 159 -0.23 7.06 -12.91
N LEU A 160 -0.10 6.99 -11.59
CA LEU A 160 0.70 7.92 -10.80
C LEU A 160 2.13 7.38 -10.71
N GLN A 161 3.13 8.19 -11.05
CA GLN A 161 4.52 7.82 -10.86
C GLN A 161 5.15 8.63 -9.73
N LYS A 162 5.74 7.93 -8.77
CA LYS A 162 6.65 8.50 -7.77
C LYS A 162 8.09 8.23 -8.19
N SER A 163 8.98 9.13 -7.81
CA SER A 163 10.40 9.08 -8.16
C SER A 163 11.21 9.59 -6.98
N ARG A 164 12.45 9.13 -6.86
CA ARG A 164 13.40 9.69 -5.88
C ARG A 164 14.10 10.96 -6.38
N SER A 165 13.97 11.27 -7.66
CA SER A 165 14.60 12.42 -8.31
C SER A 165 13.60 13.51 -8.75
N ARG A 166 12.30 13.21 -8.77
CA ARG A 166 11.24 14.11 -9.25
C ARG A 166 9.99 14.03 -8.40
N VAL A 167 9.25 15.14 -8.34
CA VAL A 167 7.93 15.20 -7.69
C VAL A 167 6.93 14.27 -8.38
N PRO A 168 5.96 13.69 -7.64
CA PRO A 168 4.94 12.81 -8.22
C PRO A 168 4.17 13.47 -9.36
N ALA A 169 3.84 12.68 -10.38
CA ALA A 169 3.09 13.15 -11.55
C ALA A 169 2.28 12.02 -12.16
N PHE A 170 1.19 12.38 -12.83
CA PHE A 170 0.43 11.45 -13.65
C PHE A 170 1.14 11.24 -15.00
N TYR A 171 1.16 10.00 -15.46
CA TYR A 171 1.73 9.60 -16.74
C TYR A 171 0.71 8.75 -17.51
N LEU A 172 0.80 8.81 -18.83
CA LEU A 172 0.09 7.96 -19.77
C LEU A 172 1.14 7.14 -20.53
N ASN A 173 1.03 5.83 -20.48
CA ASN A 173 1.85 4.92 -21.27
C ASN A 173 0.98 4.26 -22.33
N ASP A 174 1.32 4.43 -23.61
CA ASP A 174 0.60 3.74 -24.67
C ASP A 174 0.95 2.24 -24.71
N LEU A 175 0.16 1.45 -25.45
CA LEU A 175 0.40 0.01 -25.57
C LEU A 175 1.68 -0.34 -26.36
N LYS A 176 2.36 0.65 -26.95
CA LYS A 176 3.66 0.52 -27.63
C LYS A 176 4.85 0.82 -26.69
N GLY A 177 4.58 1.25 -25.45
CA GLY A 177 5.56 1.59 -24.43
C GLY A 177 6.08 3.03 -24.48
N ASN A 178 5.39 3.93 -25.20
CA ASN A 178 5.70 5.35 -25.18
C ASN A 178 5.07 6.01 -23.95
N VAL A 179 5.92 6.66 -23.15
CA VAL A 179 5.50 7.28 -21.89
C VAL A 179 5.42 8.80 -22.05
N GLN A 180 4.24 9.35 -21.77
CA GLN A 180 3.96 10.78 -21.74
C GLN A 180 3.66 11.23 -20.30
N ARG A 181 4.29 12.33 -19.87
CA ARG A 181 3.90 13.00 -18.63
C ARG A 181 2.64 13.83 -18.86
N VAL A 182 1.61 13.61 -18.06
CA VAL A 182 0.32 14.32 -18.15
C VAL A 182 0.36 15.60 -17.34
N ALA A 183 0.46 15.50 -16.01
CA ALA A 183 0.43 16.64 -15.10
C ALA A 183 1.20 16.35 -13.81
N THR A 184 1.72 17.39 -13.16
CA THR A 184 2.26 17.27 -11.79
C THR A 184 1.11 16.96 -10.85
N ARG A 185 1.31 16.01 -9.92
CA ARG A 185 0.32 15.70 -8.89
C ARG A 185 0.38 16.78 -7.81
N SER A 186 -0.77 17.35 -7.42
CA SER A 186 -0.85 18.20 -6.22
C SER A 186 -0.38 17.40 -5.00
N ILE A 187 0.16 18.08 -3.98
CA ILE A 187 0.58 17.41 -2.73
C ILE A 187 -0.59 16.56 -2.19
N ALA A 188 -0.29 15.37 -1.67
CA ALA A 188 -1.29 14.46 -1.13
C ALA A 188 -0.73 13.69 0.06
N VAL A 189 -1.61 13.35 1.02
CA VAL A 189 -1.28 12.43 2.12
C VAL A 189 -1.44 10.97 1.65
N ASP A 190 -2.43 10.73 0.81
CA ASP A 190 -2.69 9.45 0.14
C ASP A 190 -2.44 9.59 -1.36
N ASP A 191 -1.71 8.65 -1.93
CA ASP A 191 -1.38 8.59 -3.36
C ASP A 191 -2.57 8.17 -4.23
N TYR A 192 -3.68 7.69 -3.63
CA TYR A 192 -4.84 7.19 -4.36
C TYR A 192 -5.45 8.23 -5.32
N PHE A 193 -5.83 7.73 -6.49
CA PHE A 193 -6.70 8.42 -7.43
C PHE A 193 -7.60 7.41 -8.14
N SER A 194 -8.71 7.90 -8.68
CA SER A 194 -9.55 7.14 -9.60
C SER A 194 -9.53 7.75 -10.99
N TYR A 195 -9.77 6.92 -11.99
CA TYR A 195 -9.93 7.34 -13.37
C TYR A 195 -11.22 6.76 -13.95
N ARG A 196 -11.97 7.59 -14.68
CA ARG A 196 -13.08 7.14 -15.51
C ARG A 196 -13.30 8.10 -16.66
N ASN A 197 -13.44 7.58 -17.88
CA ASN A 197 -13.83 8.33 -19.08
C ASN A 197 -13.06 9.65 -19.25
N GLY A 198 -11.73 9.58 -19.29
CA GLY A 198 -10.86 10.74 -19.51
C GLY A 198 -10.69 11.67 -18.29
N ARG A 199 -11.23 11.34 -17.12
CA ARG A 199 -11.17 12.16 -15.90
C ARG A 199 -10.45 11.43 -14.79
N LEU A 200 -9.41 12.05 -14.24
CA LEU A 200 -8.79 11.62 -12.99
C LEU A 200 -9.43 12.40 -11.85
N VAL A 201 -9.87 11.70 -10.80
CA VAL A 201 -10.39 12.31 -9.57
C VAL A 201 -9.50 11.93 -8.40
N PHE A 202 -9.16 12.89 -7.56
CA PHE A 202 -8.21 12.69 -6.48
C PHE A 202 -8.33 13.70 -5.35
N ALA A 203 -7.83 13.35 -4.17
CA ALA A 203 -7.71 14.25 -3.03
C ALA A 203 -6.35 14.97 -3.03
N ALA A 204 -6.32 16.27 -2.81
CA ALA A 204 -5.10 17.08 -2.72
C ALA A 204 -4.98 17.68 -1.31
N PHE A 205 -3.86 17.47 -0.65
CA PHE A 205 -3.56 17.99 0.68
C PHE A 205 -3.09 19.43 0.65
N HIS A 206 -3.53 20.21 1.64
CA HIS A 206 -2.87 21.46 2.03
C HIS A 206 -3.04 21.70 3.53
N ALA A 207 -2.04 22.34 4.11
CA ALA A 207 -2.09 22.77 5.51
C ALA A 207 -2.91 24.06 5.63
N ASP A 208 -3.51 24.25 6.81
CA ASP A 208 -4.07 25.55 7.13
C ASP A 208 -3.01 26.65 7.10
N LYS A 209 -3.37 27.80 6.53
CA LYS A 209 -2.43 28.93 6.37
C LYS A 209 -1.94 29.52 7.70
N ARG A 210 -2.66 29.33 8.81
CA ARG A 210 -2.36 29.90 10.12
C ARG A 210 -2.10 28.84 11.19
N TRP A 211 -2.80 27.71 11.14
CA TRP A 211 -2.82 26.72 12.22
C TRP A 211 -2.11 25.42 11.80
N GLY A 212 -0.86 25.22 12.21
CA GLY A 212 -0.04 24.09 11.76
C GLY A 212 -0.55 22.69 12.16
N ASN A 213 -1.49 22.61 13.11
CA ASN A 213 -2.16 21.37 13.52
C ASN A 213 -3.52 21.15 12.81
N ARG A 214 -3.85 21.99 11.83
CA ARG A 214 -5.05 21.87 11.02
C ARG A 214 -4.65 21.65 9.57
N ASP A 215 -5.20 20.63 8.97
CA ASP A 215 -5.02 20.31 7.57
C ASP A 215 -6.35 20.06 6.87
N PHE A 216 -6.28 20.08 5.55
CA PHE A 216 -7.40 19.85 4.69
C PHE A 216 -6.99 19.06 3.45
N THR A 217 -8.03 18.55 2.81
CA THR A 217 -8.01 18.02 1.46
C THR A 217 -8.93 18.84 0.57
N ASP A 218 -8.61 18.87 -0.71
CA ASP A 218 -9.50 19.29 -1.77
C ASP A 218 -9.81 18.09 -2.68
N ILE A 219 -11.06 17.92 -3.08
CA ILE A 219 -11.41 17.01 -4.18
C ILE A 219 -11.19 17.73 -5.50
N ARG A 220 -10.38 17.13 -6.37
CA ARG A 220 -10.01 17.71 -7.67
C ARG A 220 -10.26 16.73 -8.80
N ILE A 221 -10.57 17.28 -9.97
CA ILE A 221 -10.68 16.55 -11.23
C ILE A 221 -9.66 17.11 -12.21
N LEU A 222 -8.90 16.21 -12.86
CA LEU A 222 -8.03 16.52 -13.99
C LEU A 222 -8.58 15.85 -15.24
N ARG A 223 -8.84 16.62 -16.30
CA ARG A 223 -9.22 16.08 -17.61
C ARG A 223 -7.98 15.72 -18.41
N LEU A 224 -7.92 14.50 -18.94
CA LEU A 224 -6.77 14.04 -19.74
C LEU A 224 -6.63 14.80 -21.06
N ALA A 225 -7.75 15.10 -21.72
CA ALA A 225 -7.77 15.67 -23.06
C ALA A 225 -7.03 17.02 -23.16
N ASP A 226 -7.24 17.91 -22.19
CA ASP A 226 -6.65 19.26 -22.18
C ASP A 226 -5.85 19.58 -20.92
N ARG A 227 -5.68 18.60 -20.03
CA ARG A 227 -4.87 18.68 -18.80
C ARG A 227 -5.34 19.77 -17.85
N GLN A 228 -6.60 20.17 -17.95
CA GLN A 228 -7.23 21.15 -17.07
C GLN A 228 -7.58 20.48 -15.74
N GLU A 229 -7.03 21.03 -14.65
CA GLU A 229 -7.35 20.64 -13.27
C GLU A 229 -8.38 21.62 -12.70
N GLN A 230 -9.43 21.08 -12.07
CA GLN A 230 -10.47 21.85 -11.40
C GLN A 230 -10.60 21.38 -9.95
N VAL A 231 -10.71 22.33 -9.03
CA VAL A 231 -11.09 22.06 -7.65
C VAL A 231 -12.62 21.97 -7.59
N ILE A 232 -13.13 20.82 -7.14
CA ILE A 232 -14.56 20.54 -7.02
C ILE A 232 -15.07 20.93 -5.64
N ARG A 233 -14.32 20.56 -4.58
CA ARG A 233 -14.66 20.90 -3.20
C ARG A 233 -13.38 21.12 -2.42
N ALA A 234 -13.24 22.29 -1.81
CA ALA A 234 -12.04 22.69 -1.08
C ALA A 234 -12.25 22.67 0.45
N ASN A 235 -11.15 22.61 1.20
CA ASN A 235 -11.14 22.69 2.67
C ASN A 235 -11.99 21.61 3.37
N VAL A 236 -11.88 20.37 2.93
CA VAL A 236 -12.62 19.21 3.47
C VAL A 236 -11.69 18.14 4.04
N LYS A 237 -12.25 17.07 4.60
CA LYS A 237 -11.52 15.84 4.98
C LYS A 237 -12.06 14.65 4.18
N LEU A 238 -12.01 14.76 2.85
CA LEU A 238 -12.49 13.72 1.93
C LEU A 238 -11.31 13.06 1.22
N PHE A 239 -11.33 11.74 1.18
CA PHE A 239 -10.24 10.90 0.70
C PHE A 239 -10.74 9.87 -0.32
N SER A 240 -9.79 9.24 -1.00
CA SER A 240 -9.98 8.12 -1.93
C SER A 240 -11.19 8.24 -2.88
N PRO A 241 -11.36 9.35 -3.62
CA PRO A 241 -12.58 9.58 -4.39
C PRO A 241 -12.68 8.68 -5.63
N ASP A 242 -13.91 8.40 -6.07
CA ASP A 242 -14.25 7.84 -7.38
C ASP A 242 -15.28 8.71 -8.08
N ILE A 243 -15.32 8.62 -9.41
CA ILE A 243 -16.20 9.42 -10.26
C ILE A 243 -17.06 8.47 -11.11
N SER A 244 -18.34 8.80 -11.24
CA SER A 244 -19.33 8.11 -12.06
C SER A 244 -18.97 8.15 -13.56
N ALA A 245 -19.56 7.27 -14.36
CA ALA A 245 -19.22 7.13 -15.78
C ALA A 245 -19.59 8.37 -16.61
N ASP A 246 -20.77 8.93 -16.40
CA ASP A 246 -21.17 10.23 -16.96
C ASP A 246 -20.28 11.38 -16.45
N GLY A 247 -19.72 11.19 -15.26
CA GLY A 247 -18.91 12.15 -14.53
C GLY A 247 -19.74 13.29 -13.98
N GLU A 248 -20.96 13.02 -13.53
CA GLU A 248 -21.84 13.98 -12.87
C GLU A 248 -21.81 13.85 -11.33
N GLN A 249 -21.42 12.67 -10.85
CA GLN A 249 -21.34 12.34 -9.42
C GLN A 249 -19.93 11.90 -9.01
N ILE A 250 -19.56 12.25 -7.79
CA ILE A 250 -18.32 11.83 -7.13
C ILE A 250 -18.69 11.17 -5.80
N VAL A 251 -18.06 10.06 -5.46
CA VAL A 251 -18.13 9.46 -4.13
C VAL A 251 -16.75 9.54 -3.48
N ALA A 252 -16.69 9.88 -2.20
CA ALA A 252 -15.46 9.94 -1.43
C ALA A 252 -15.66 9.40 -0.02
N THR A 253 -14.57 9.01 0.63
CA THR A 253 -14.59 8.62 2.05
C THR A 253 -14.28 9.81 2.92
N HIS A 254 -15.11 10.03 3.93
CA HIS A 254 -14.80 10.90 5.05
C HIS A 254 -14.27 10.03 6.19
N VAL A 255 -13.15 10.43 6.79
CA VAL A 255 -12.66 9.84 8.04
C VAL A 255 -12.61 10.96 9.07
N SER A 256 -13.34 10.79 10.16
CA SER A 256 -13.40 11.76 11.23
C SER A 256 -12.24 11.57 12.21
N ASP A 257 -11.98 12.60 13.01
CA ASP A 257 -11.00 12.54 14.10
C ASP A 257 -11.47 11.64 15.28
N ALA A 258 -12.69 11.08 15.21
CA ALA A 258 -13.33 10.25 16.24
C ALA A 258 -13.45 8.77 15.81
N ASP A 259 -12.56 8.30 14.93
CA ASP A 259 -12.53 6.92 14.40
C ASP A 259 -13.84 6.45 13.74
N SER A 260 -14.68 7.39 13.30
CA SER A 260 -15.83 7.10 12.44
C SER A 260 -15.48 7.42 10.99
N SER A 261 -16.19 6.76 10.08
CA SER A 261 -16.03 7.04 8.65
C SER A 261 -17.39 7.17 7.97
N ALA A 262 -17.42 7.78 6.79
CA ALA A 262 -18.63 7.91 5.99
C ALA A 262 -18.32 7.79 4.50
N LEU A 263 -19.30 7.37 3.72
CA LEU A 263 -19.31 7.58 2.26
C LEU A 263 -20.11 8.85 1.96
N VAL A 264 -19.49 9.76 1.23
CA VAL A 264 -20.06 11.06 0.87
C VAL A 264 -20.24 11.12 -0.65
N LEU A 265 -21.48 11.26 -1.09
CA LEU A 265 -21.86 11.47 -2.48
C LEU A 265 -21.97 12.97 -2.76
N LEU A 266 -21.26 13.42 -3.79
CA LEU A 266 -21.22 14.81 -4.24
C LEU A 266 -21.71 14.89 -5.70
N ASP A 267 -22.29 16.03 -6.08
CA ASP A 267 -22.32 16.41 -7.49
C ASP A 267 -20.96 16.98 -7.95
N VAL A 268 -20.77 17.14 -9.26
CA VAL A 268 -19.56 17.76 -9.84
C VAL A 268 -19.37 19.24 -9.51
N LYS A 269 -20.35 19.90 -8.89
CA LYS A 269 -20.18 21.26 -8.37
C LYS A 269 -19.72 21.25 -6.91
N GLY A 270 -19.49 20.07 -6.34
CA GLY A 270 -19.03 19.86 -4.98
C GLY A 270 -20.13 19.95 -3.93
N LYS A 271 -21.41 19.96 -4.30
CA LYS A 271 -22.53 19.92 -3.34
C LYS A 271 -22.68 18.50 -2.82
N VAL A 272 -22.81 18.36 -1.50
CA VAL A 272 -23.15 17.07 -0.87
C VAL A 272 -24.60 16.73 -1.22
N LEU A 273 -24.78 15.59 -1.89
CA LEU A 273 -26.08 15.02 -2.24
C LEU A 273 -26.55 14.08 -1.14
N GLN A 274 -25.64 13.24 -0.64
CA GLN A 274 -25.94 12.25 0.38
C GLN A 274 -24.68 11.87 1.17
N GLU A 275 -24.87 11.46 2.42
CA GLU A 275 -23.83 10.91 3.27
C GLU A 275 -24.40 9.72 4.04
N ILE A 276 -23.61 8.65 4.15
CA ILE A 276 -23.91 7.51 5.03
C ILE A 276 -22.73 7.25 5.95
N GLY A 277 -22.98 7.35 7.25
CA GLY A 277 -21.99 7.15 8.29
C GLY A 277 -21.87 5.70 8.74
N PHE A 278 -20.67 5.32 9.14
CA PHE A 278 -20.30 4.05 9.72
C PHE A 278 -19.70 4.30 11.10
N ALA A 279 -20.42 3.90 12.14
CA ALA A 279 -20.02 4.18 13.52
C ALA A 279 -18.86 3.32 14.01
N THR A 280 -18.67 2.13 13.44
CA THR A 280 -17.68 1.14 13.93
C THR A 280 -16.79 0.58 12.83
N GLN A 281 -17.07 0.94 11.57
CA GLN A 281 -16.28 0.53 10.42
C GLN A 281 -15.53 1.72 9.87
N ILE A 282 -14.30 1.47 9.44
CA ILE A 282 -13.55 2.38 8.57
C ILE A 282 -13.77 1.92 7.13
N VAL A 283 -14.45 2.74 6.33
CA VAL A 283 -14.64 2.51 4.90
C VAL A 283 -13.56 3.21 4.08
N SER A 284 -13.14 2.59 2.99
CA SER A 284 -12.08 3.09 2.11
C SER A 284 -12.32 2.70 0.65
N HIS A 285 -11.70 3.45 -0.26
CA HIS A 285 -11.66 3.16 -1.70
C HIS A 285 -13.03 2.87 -2.34
N PRO A 286 -14.04 3.73 -2.19
CA PRO A 286 -15.33 3.55 -2.82
C PRO A 286 -15.20 3.54 -4.33
N LYS A 287 -16.03 2.74 -5.00
CA LYS A 287 -16.14 2.64 -6.45
C LYS A 287 -17.60 2.61 -6.87
N PHE A 288 -17.97 3.44 -7.84
CA PHE A 288 -19.28 3.34 -8.49
C PHE A 288 -19.38 2.06 -9.31
N THR A 289 -20.55 1.42 -9.27
CA THR A 289 -20.92 0.44 -10.30
C THR A 289 -21.02 1.10 -11.68
N ALA A 290 -21.03 0.30 -12.75
CA ALA A 290 -21.02 0.81 -14.11
C ALA A 290 -22.21 1.74 -14.41
N ASP A 291 -23.37 1.43 -13.83
CA ASP A 291 -24.63 2.18 -13.92
C ASP A 291 -24.78 3.29 -12.85
N ALA A 292 -23.79 3.44 -11.96
CA ALA A 292 -23.81 4.34 -10.80
C ALA A 292 -24.99 4.16 -9.82
N SER A 293 -25.75 3.07 -9.92
CA SER A 293 -26.89 2.79 -9.01
C SER A 293 -26.42 2.41 -7.60
N THR A 294 -25.20 1.90 -7.49
CA THR A 294 -24.60 1.49 -6.21
C THR A 294 -23.13 1.88 -6.12
N VAL A 295 -22.63 1.93 -4.89
CA VAL A 295 -21.22 2.13 -4.58
C VAL A 295 -20.70 0.93 -3.82
N VAL A 296 -19.57 0.38 -4.25
CA VAL A 296 -18.85 -0.68 -3.53
C VAL A 296 -17.67 -0.08 -2.77
N ALA A 297 -17.42 -0.53 -1.55
CA ALA A 297 -16.30 -0.05 -0.75
C ALA A 297 -15.67 -1.17 0.08
N ALA A 298 -14.39 -1.02 0.41
CA ALA A 298 -13.71 -1.85 1.39
C ALA A 298 -14.04 -1.33 2.79
N ALA A 299 -14.37 -2.22 3.71
CA ALA A 299 -14.73 -1.87 5.09
C ALA A 299 -13.88 -2.68 6.07
N ARG A 300 -13.36 -2.03 7.10
CA ARG A 300 -12.64 -2.66 8.22
C ARG A 300 -13.42 -2.48 9.51
N ASN A 301 -13.68 -3.55 10.25
CA ASN A 301 -14.38 -3.48 11.54
C ASN A 301 -13.41 -3.27 12.73
N LEU A 302 -13.95 -3.17 13.95
CA LEU A 302 -13.17 -2.98 15.19
C LEU A 302 -12.21 -4.13 15.52
N ARG A 303 -12.44 -5.34 14.98
CA ARG A 303 -11.52 -6.47 15.10
C ARG A 303 -10.40 -6.42 14.05
N GLY A 304 -10.41 -5.40 13.18
CA GLY A 304 -9.53 -5.22 12.03
C GLY A 304 -9.77 -6.20 10.88
N GLU A 305 -10.84 -6.99 10.94
CA GLU A 305 -11.27 -7.82 9.82
C GLU A 305 -11.76 -6.91 8.69
N MET A 306 -11.45 -7.26 7.44
CA MET A 306 -11.94 -6.53 6.27
C MET A 306 -12.94 -7.35 5.47
N GLY A 307 -13.88 -6.63 4.87
CA GLY A 307 -14.87 -7.13 3.94
C GLY A 307 -15.17 -6.10 2.85
N LEU A 308 -16.08 -6.45 1.95
CA LEU A 308 -16.59 -5.57 0.90
C LEU A 308 -18.07 -5.32 1.15
N ILE A 309 -18.47 -4.05 1.08
CA ILE A 309 -19.86 -3.62 1.24
C ILE A 309 -20.37 -2.99 -0.05
N ARG A 310 -21.68 -3.02 -0.26
CA ARG A 310 -22.40 -2.32 -1.33
C ARG A 310 -23.41 -1.37 -0.72
N TRP A 311 -23.33 -0.11 -1.10
CA TRP A 311 -24.29 0.93 -0.78
C TRP A 311 -25.21 1.20 -1.96
N HIS A 312 -26.50 1.01 -1.76
CA HIS A 312 -27.54 1.41 -2.69
C HIS A 312 -27.85 2.89 -2.47
N THR A 313 -27.51 3.74 -3.43
CA THR A 313 -27.54 5.20 -3.23
C THR A 313 -28.96 5.72 -3.06
N GLU A 314 -29.95 5.16 -3.75
CA GLU A 314 -31.35 5.57 -3.64
C GLU A 314 -32.02 5.08 -2.34
N SER A 315 -31.96 3.77 -2.08
CA SER A 315 -32.64 3.15 -0.92
C SER A 315 -31.88 3.32 0.39
N LYS A 316 -30.61 3.73 0.34
CA LYS A 316 -29.66 3.80 1.46
C LYS A 316 -29.36 2.45 2.12
N GLN A 317 -29.76 1.35 1.48
CA GLN A 317 -29.45 0.01 1.95
C GLN A 317 -27.95 -0.29 1.84
N ILE A 318 -27.43 -1.05 2.80
CA ILE A 318 -26.06 -1.56 2.79
C ILE A 318 -26.08 -3.09 2.81
N ASP A 319 -25.46 -3.69 1.80
CA ASP A 319 -25.26 -5.13 1.72
C ASP A 319 -23.80 -5.49 1.96
N THR A 320 -23.56 -6.68 2.51
CA THR A 320 -22.22 -7.28 2.51
C THR A 320 -22.02 -8.11 1.23
N LEU A 321 -20.97 -7.79 0.47
CA LEU A 321 -20.54 -8.52 -0.73
C LEU A 321 -19.52 -9.59 -0.40
N LEU A 322 -18.55 -9.25 0.45
CA LEU A 322 -17.55 -10.16 0.95
C LEU A 322 -17.57 -10.09 2.47
N ALA A 323 -17.78 -11.24 3.12
CA ALA A 323 -17.83 -11.33 4.58
C ALA A 323 -16.56 -10.77 5.22
N PHE A 324 -16.67 -10.26 6.44
CA PHE A 324 -15.52 -9.79 7.21
C PHE A 324 -14.67 -10.98 7.64
N ALA A 325 -13.38 -10.94 7.34
CA ALA A 325 -12.40 -11.90 7.86
C ALA A 325 -11.04 -11.21 8.02
N ASN A 326 -10.11 -11.88 8.71
CA ASN A 326 -8.73 -11.40 8.84
C ASN A 326 -7.96 -11.57 7.52
N ARG A 327 -8.26 -10.69 6.57
CA ARG A 327 -7.64 -10.57 5.25
C ARG A 327 -7.63 -9.09 4.87
N PRO A 328 -6.47 -8.45 4.65
CA PRO A 328 -6.45 -7.18 3.96
C PRO A 328 -7.17 -7.27 2.61
N VAL A 329 -8.02 -6.29 2.30
CA VAL A 329 -8.73 -6.15 1.03
C VAL A 329 -8.62 -4.70 0.56
N GLY A 330 -8.27 -4.48 -0.70
CA GLY A 330 -8.12 -3.13 -1.25
C GLY A 330 -7.95 -3.10 -2.75
N PHE A 331 -7.56 -1.93 -3.27
CA PHE A 331 -7.33 -1.70 -4.70
C PHE A 331 -8.54 -2.09 -5.58
N LEU A 332 -9.73 -1.65 -5.17
CA LEU A 332 -10.97 -1.97 -5.86
C LEU A 332 -11.02 -1.33 -7.24
N GLN A 333 -11.54 -2.04 -8.24
CA GLN A 333 -11.85 -1.53 -9.58
C GLN A 333 -13.15 -2.17 -10.08
N VAL A 334 -14.01 -1.38 -10.72
CA VAL A 334 -15.23 -1.91 -11.35
C VAL A 334 -15.12 -1.78 -12.86
N GLN A 335 -15.30 -2.90 -13.55
CA GLN A 335 -15.36 -2.97 -15.01
C GLN A 335 -16.60 -3.78 -15.41
N GLY A 336 -17.59 -3.12 -16.00
CA GLY A 336 -18.88 -3.75 -16.31
C GLY A 336 -19.60 -4.25 -15.05
N ASP A 337 -19.94 -5.54 -15.03
CA ASP A 337 -20.57 -6.25 -13.92
C ASP A 337 -19.58 -6.84 -12.90
N THR A 338 -18.28 -6.65 -13.14
CA THR A 338 -17.21 -7.30 -12.39
C THR A 338 -16.47 -6.30 -11.49
N LEU A 339 -16.28 -6.71 -10.24
CA LEU A 339 -15.41 -6.04 -9.27
C LEU A 339 -14.08 -6.77 -9.19
N LEU A 340 -13.00 -6.06 -9.48
CA LEU A 340 -11.63 -6.51 -9.27
C LEU A 340 -11.11 -5.95 -7.95
N PHE A 341 -10.36 -6.77 -7.22
CA PHE A 341 -9.76 -6.35 -5.96
C PHE A 341 -8.54 -7.19 -5.62
N THR A 342 -7.69 -6.62 -4.78
CA THR A 342 -6.58 -7.35 -4.16
C THR A 342 -7.00 -7.83 -2.78
N ALA A 343 -6.72 -9.08 -2.46
CA ALA A 343 -6.90 -9.59 -1.11
C ALA A 343 -5.74 -10.49 -0.68
N THR A 344 -5.44 -10.48 0.61
CA THR A 344 -4.47 -11.40 1.20
C THR A 344 -5.14 -12.74 1.51
N GLN A 345 -4.59 -13.83 1.00
CA GLN A 345 -4.99 -15.19 1.35
C GLN A 345 -3.75 -16.09 1.45
N GLU A 346 -3.67 -16.91 2.51
CA GLU A 346 -2.59 -17.88 2.71
C GLU A 346 -1.17 -17.29 2.58
N GLY A 347 -0.98 -16.06 3.06
CA GLY A 347 0.33 -15.39 3.02
C GLY A 347 0.73 -14.89 1.63
N LYS A 348 -0.24 -14.68 0.72
CA LYS A 348 -0.04 -14.06 -0.59
C LYS A 348 -1.05 -12.95 -0.82
N ASP A 349 -0.60 -11.86 -1.45
CA ASP A 349 -1.50 -10.81 -1.95
C ASP A 349 -1.84 -11.14 -3.41
N ALA A 350 -3.10 -11.47 -3.67
CA ALA A 350 -3.56 -11.98 -4.95
C ALA A 350 -4.70 -11.15 -5.53
N GLN A 351 -4.91 -11.30 -6.84
CA GLN A 351 -5.98 -10.61 -7.56
C GLN A 351 -7.21 -11.50 -7.64
N TYR A 352 -8.35 -10.91 -7.33
CA TYR A 352 -9.64 -11.54 -7.39
C TYR A 352 -10.57 -10.76 -8.30
N ALA A 353 -11.46 -11.49 -8.96
CA ALA A 353 -12.62 -10.95 -9.66
C ALA A 353 -13.89 -11.44 -8.96
N MET A 354 -14.89 -10.58 -8.82
CA MET A 354 -16.20 -10.91 -8.29
C MET A 354 -17.28 -10.40 -9.22
N LEU A 355 -18.20 -11.27 -9.65
CA LEU A 355 -19.42 -10.83 -10.32
C LEU A 355 -20.33 -10.19 -9.29
N LEU A 356 -20.75 -8.95 -9.55
CA LEU A 356 -21.54 -8.18 -8.60
C LEU A 356 -22.96 -8.74 -8.42
N LEU A 357 -23.51 -9.45 -9.41
CA LEU A 357 -24.89 -9.93 -9.37
C LEU A 357 -25.06 -11.13 -8.41
N ASP A 358 -24.20 -12.14 -8.53
CA ASP A 358 -24.29 -13.40 -7.77
C ASP A 358 -23.20 -13.56 -6.69
N LYS A 359 -22.25 -12.61 -6.61
CA LYS A 359 -21.13 -12.58 -5.66
C LYS A 359 -20.13 -13.74 -5.85
N GLN A 360 -20.20 -14.45 -6.97
CA GLN A 360 -19.20 -15.47 -7.28
C GLN A 360 -17.82 -14.80 -7.42
N THR A 361 -16.80 -15.42 -6.83
CA THR A 361 -15.44 -14.86 -6.74
C THR A 361 -14.42 -15.84 -7.31
N TRP A 362 -13.48 -15.35 -8.11
CA TRP A 362 -12.41 -16.14 -8.73
C TRP A 362 -11.05 -15.56 -8.38
N LEU A 363 -10.08 -16.44 -8.16
CA LEU A 363 -8.67 -16.09 -8.14
C LEU A 363 -8.20 -15.88 -9.59
N MET A 364 -7.70 -14.69 -9.90
CA MET A 364 -7.27 -14.31 -11.25
C MET A 364 -5.77 -14.47 -11.44
N ALA A 365 -4.98 -13.99 -10.49
CA ALA A 365 -3.53 -14.01 -10.60
C ALA A 365 -2.85 -13.97 -9.23
N GLU A 366 -1.71 -14.66 -9.14
CA GLU A 366 -0.77 -14.60 -8.02
C GLU A 366 0.63 -14.26 -8.52
N HIS A 367 1.43 -13.63 -7.66
CA HIS A 367 2.86 -13.46 -7.86
C HIS A 367 3.55 -13.56 -6.49
N PRO A 368 4.81 -14.04 -6.40
CA PRO A 368 5.50 -14.15 -5.12
C PRO A 368 5.71 -12.83 -4.38
N THR A 369 5.73 -11.70 -5.10
CA THR A 369 5.75 -10.34 -4.53
C THR A 369 4.36 -9.71 -4.49
N GLY A 370 3.32 -10.50 -4.61
CA GLY A 370 1.95 -10.05 -4.75
C GLY A 370 1.64 -9.33 -6.07
N TRP A 371 0.35 -9.23 -6.34
CA TRP A 371 -0.19 -8.32 -7.34
C TRP A 371 -1.04 -7.28 -6.61
N TYR A 372 -0.99 -6.02 -7.04
CA TYR A 372 -1.77 -4.94 -6.44
C TYR A 372 -2.42 -4.13 -7.54
N GLN A 373 -3.74 -3.95 -7.43
CA GLN A 373 -4.59 -3.30 -8.42
C GLN A 373 -4.58 -3.96 -9.80
N SER A 374 -5.74 -4.47 -10.22
CA SER A 374 -5.94 -5.01 -11.56
C SER A 374 -6.92 -4.19 -12.37
N ALA A 375 -6.70 -4.20 -13.67
CA ALA A 375 -7.69 -3.88 -14.67
C ALA A 375 -7.44 -4.78 -15.88
N TYR A 376 -8.49 -5.09 -16.63
CA TYR A 376 -8.36 -5.65 -17.97
C TYR A 376 -8.33 -4.52 -18.99
N VAL A 377 -7.50 -4.71 -20.03
CA VAL A 377 -7.34 -3.80 -21.18
C VAL A 377 -8.10 -4.38 -22.35
#